data_AF-V5C385-F1
#
_entry.id   AF-V5C385-F1
#
_cell.length_a   1.000
_cell.length_b   1.000
_cell.length_c   1.000
_cell.angle_alpha   90.00
_cell.angle_beta   90.00
_cell.angle_gamma   90.00
#
_symmetry.space_group_name_H-M   'P 1'
#
loop_
_entity.id
_entity.type
_entity.pdbx_description
1 polymer ?
#
loop_
_entity_poly.entity_id
_entity_poly.type
_entity_poly.pdbx_seq_one_letter_code
_entity_poly.pdbx_strand_id
1 'polypeptide(L)' 'MRTNVVIDNTLMQESLKATGLKTKKETVELGLKTLITLRKQATIKELKGKLHWEGNLDNLRTDQ' A
#
# COMPACT_ATOMS: atom_id res chain seq x y z
N MET A 1 -2.55 22.71 7.79
CA MET A 1 -3.82 22.80 8.54
C MET A 1 -3.66 22.02 9.84
N ARG A 2 -4.07 22.57 10.99
CA ARG A 2 -4.04 21.86 12.29
C ARG A 2 -5.44 21.30 12.54
N THR A 3 -5.52 19.99 12.74
CA THR A 3 -6.79 19.28 12.97
C THR A 3 -6.65 18.40 14.20
N ASN A 4 -7.67 18.38 15.05
CA ASN A 4 -7.74 17.48 16.19
C ASN A 4 -8.47 16.20 15.75
N VAL A 5 -7.80 15.06 15.85
CA VAL A 5 -8.33 13.75 15.48
C VAL A 5 -8.05 12.77 16.61
N VAL A 6 -9.04 11.94 16.92
CA VAL A 6 -8.91 10.85 17.90
C VAL A 6 -8.34 9.64 17.16
N ILE A 7 -7.20 9.14 17.62
CA ILE A 7 -6.52 7.98 17.02
C ILE A 7 -6.17 7.01 18.16
N ASP A 8 -6.36 5.72 17.90
CA ASP A 8 -5.95 4.67 18.83
C ASP A 8 -4.44 4.76 19.14
N ASN A 9 -4.10 4.64 20.43
CA ASN A 9 -2.73 4.82 20.89
C ASN A 9 -1.83 3.65 20.49
N THR A 10 -2.35 2.43 20.49
CA THR A 10 -1.62 1.22 20.09
C THR A 10 -1.26 1.31 18.62
N LEU A 11 -2.23 1.67 17.77
CA LEU A 11 -2.04 1.89 16.33
C LEU A 11 -0.93 2.93 16.06
N MET A 12 -0.95 4.05 16.79
CA MET A 12 0.06 5.10 16.62
C MET A 12 1.46 4.62 17.04
N GLN A 13 1.57 3.86 18.13
CA GLN A 13 2.85 3.30 18.58
C GLN A 13 3.40 2.27 17.61
N GLU A 14 2.57 1.36 17.12
CA GLU A 14 2.96 0.38 16.11
C GLU A 14 3.41 1.07 14.82
N SER A 15 2.68 2.09 14.38
CA SER A 15 3.02 2.86 13.18
C SER A 15 4.36 3.59 13.34
N LEU A 16 4.62 4.21 14.50
CA LEU A 16 5.91 4.86 14.78
C LEU A 16 7.06 3.86 14.80
N LYS A 17 6.87 2.69 15.43
CA LYS A 17 7.88 1.62 15.47
C LYS A 17 8.17 1.05 14.07
N ALA A 18 7.13 0.79 13.29
CA ALA A 18 7.24 0.21 11.95
C ALA A 18 7.89 1.18 10.95
N THR A 19 7.64 2.48 11.09
CA THR A 19 8.15 3.50 10.16
C THR A 19 9.46 4.14 10.61
N GLY A 20 9.85 3.99 11.88
CA GLY A 20 11.02 4.65 12.47
C GLY A 20 10.88 6.17 12.62
N LEU A 21 9.67 6.70 12.45
CA LEU A 21 9.40 8.13 12.51
C LEU A 21 9.37 8.64 13.94
N LYS A 22 9.75 9.92 14.12
CA LYS A 22 9.87 10.54 15.44
C LYS A 22 8.57 11.18 15.91
N THR A 23 7.73 11.65 14.98
CA THR A 23 6.55 12.43 15.34
C THR A 23 5.25 11.83 14.82
N LYS A 24 4.17 11.99 15.61
CA LYS A 24 2.81 11.57 15.21
C LYS A 24 2.36 12.26 13.91
N LYS A 25 2.79 13.51 13.67
CA LYS A 25 2.46 14.26 12.46
C LYS A 25 3.04 13.58 11.22
N GLU A 26 4.33 13.24 11.24
CA GLU A 26 5.00 12.57 10.13
C GLU A 26 4.35 11.21 9.83
N THR A 27 4.05 10.44 10.87
CA THR A 27 3.40 9.13 10.73
C THR A 27 2.02 9.23 10.08
N VAL A 28 1.21 10.21 10.49
CA VAL A 28 -0.10 10.46 9.89
C VAL A 28 0.03 10.90 8.44
N GLU A 29 0.96 11.80 8.13
CA GLU A 29 1.18 12.27 6.77
C GLU A 29 1.67 11.16 5.84
N LEU A 30 2.60 10.33 6.32
CA LEU A 30 3.07 9.15 5.59
C LEU A 30 1.94 8.14 5.37
N GLY A 31 1.11 7.90 6.38
CA GLY A 31 -0.05 7.02 6.28
C GLY A 31 -1.03 7.46 5.20
N LEU A 32 -1.37 8.76 5.16
CA LEU A 32 -2.26 9.32 4.14
C LEU A 32 -1.65 9.24 2.73
N LYS A 33 -0.37 9.58 2.57
CA LYS A 33 0.35 9.44 1.29
C LYS A 33 0.36 8.00 0.81
N THR A 34 0.65 7.06 1.71
CA THR A 34 0.65 5.62 1.41
C THR A 34 -0.72 5.13 0.96
N LEU A 35 -1.79 5.55 1.63
CA LEU A 35 -3.16 5.19 1.24
C LEU A 35 -3.48 5.63 -0.19
N ILE A 36 -3.10 6.86 -0.56
CA ILE A 36 -3.28 7.36 -1.93
C ILE A 36 -2.47 6.52 -2.92
N THR A 37 -1.21 6.22 -2.62
CA THR A 37 -0.35 5.41 -3.47
C THR A 37 -0.93 4.01 -3.68
N LEU A 38 -1.40 3.36 -2.62
CA LEU A 38 -2.03 2.03 -2.71
C LEU A 38 -3.29 2.06 -3.58
N ARG A 39 -4.10 3.12 -3.47
CA ARG A 39 -5.29 3.29 -4.32
C ARG A 39 -4.92 3.53 -5.78
N LYS A 40 -3.88 4.31 -6.05
CA LYS A 40 -3.34 4.49 -7.41
C LYS A 40 -2.80 3.19 -7.97
N GLN A 41 -2.08 2.37 -7.18
CA GLN A 41 -1.62 1.07 -7.61
C GLN A 41 -2.78 0.10 -7.90
N ALA A 42 -3.89 0.22 -7.18
CA ALA A 42 -5.05 -0.61 -7.42
C ALA A 42 -5.67 -0.43 -8.82
N THR A 43 -5.45 0.69 -9.51
CA THR A 43 -5.94 0.88 -10.89
C THR A 43 -5.28 -0.09 -11.86
N ILE A 44 -4.08 -0.63 -11.55
CA ILE A 44 -3.46 -1.67 -12.37
C ILE A 44 -4.35 -2.93 -12.45
N LYS A 45 -5.19 -3.17 -11.44
CA LYS A 45 -6.16 -4.28 -11.45
C LYS A 45 -7.21 -4.11 -12.53
N GLU A 46 -7.47 -2.89 -13.00
CA GLU A 46 -8.40 -2.62 -14.12
C GLU A 46 -7.86 -3.11 -15.46
N LEU A 47 -6.54 -3.36 -15.56
CA LEU A 47 -5.90 -3.92 -16.74
C LEU A 47 -5.98 -5.46 -16.78
N LYS A 48 -6.48 -6.10 -15.71
CA LYS A 48 -6.66 -7.56 -15.65
C LYS A 48 -7.59 -8.02 -16.78
N GLY A 49 -7.11 -8.93 -17.60
CA GLY A 49 -7.85 -9.48 -18.76
C GLY A 49 -7.91 -8.56 -19.98
N LYS A 50 -7.34 -7.35 -19.92
CA LYS A 50 -7.29 -6.41 -21.06
C LYS A 50 -5.93 -6.42 -21.78
N LEU A 51 -4.88 -6.82 -21.08
CA LEU A 51 -3.53 -6.89 -21.65
C LEU A 51 -3.36 -8.19 -22.44
N HIS A 52 -2.81 -8.08 -23.65
CA HIS A 52 -2.38 -9.24 -24.41
C HIS A 52 -1.18 -9.87 -23.70
N TRP A 53 -1.32 -11.14 -23.32
CA TRP A 53 -0.26 -11.91 -22.70
C TRP A 53 0.30 -12.89 -23.72
N GLU A 54 1.61 -12.81 -23.97
CA GLU A 54 2.33 -13.74 -24.85
C GLU A 54 3.11 -14.74 -24.00
N GLY A 55 2.78 -16.02 -24.15
CA GLY A 55 3.44 -17.13 -23.47
C GLY A 55 2.63 -18.42 -23.60
N ASN A 56 3.24 -19.56 -23.25
CA ASN A 56 2.54 -20.84 -23.15
C ASN A 56 2.43 -21.23 -21.68
N LEU A 57 1.21 -21.17 -21.15
CA LEU A 57 0.91 -21.48 -19.75
C LEU A 57 1.19 -22.94 -19.37
N ASP A 58 1.04 -23.86 -20.32
CA ASP A 58 1.26 -25.28 -20.09
C ASP A 58 2.75 -25.55 -19.95
N ASN A 59 3.58 -24.96 -20.82
CA ASN A 59 5.04 -25.07 -20.73
C ASN A 59 5.59 -24.55 -19.39
N LEU A 60 5.04 -23.45 -18.87
CA LEU A 60 5.48 -22.83 -17.61
C LEU A 60 5.06 -23.60 -16.35
N ARG A 61 4.11 -24.54 -16.47
CA ARG A 61 3.59 -25.33 -15.35
C ARG A 61 4.15 -26.75 -15.30
N THR A 62 4.92 -27.14 -16.31
CA THR A 62 5.66 -28.40 -16.29
C THR A 62 6.90 -28.21 -15.41
N ASP A 63 6.81 -28.65 -14.16
CA ASP A 63 8.00 -28.97 -13.35
C ASP A 63 8.68 -30.18 -14.01
N GLN A 64 9.79 -29.97 -14.71
CA GLN A 64 10.76 -31.04 -14.98
C GLN A 64 11.78 -31.10 -13.86
#